data_AF-A0A3B9BIC8-F1
#
_entry.id   AF-A0A3B9BIC8-F1
#
_cell.length_a   1.000
_cell.length_b   1.000
_cell.length_c   1.000
_cell.angle_alpha   90.00
_cell.angle_beta   90.00
_cell.angle_gamma   90.00
#
_symmetry.space_group_name_H-M   'P 1'
#
loop_
_entity.id
_entity.type
_entity.pdbx_description
1 polymer ?
#
loop_
_entity_poly.entity_id
_entity_poly.type
_entity_poly.pdbx_seq_one_letter_code
_entity_poly.pdbx_strand_id
1 'polypeptide(L)' 'WLDKLQYIPFLRDFGTHFTINRMLTFDSVKLRLSREQPMTFLEFNYMLLQAYDFVELNRNYDCRLQMGGSDQWGNIVNG' A
#
# COMPACT_ATOMS: atom_id res chain seq x y z
N TRP A 1 0.70 -14.23 5.87
CA TRP A 1 1.99 -13.63 6.25
C TRP A 1 1.82 -12.46 7.23
N LEU A 2 0.74 -11.67 7.11
CA LEU A 2 0.47 -10.48 7.94
C LEU A 2 0.44 -10.74 9.46
N ASP A 3 -0.16 -11.85 9.94
CA ASP A 3 -0.20 -12.16 11.39
C ASP A 3 1.18 -12.33 12.04
N LYS A 4 2.20 -12.62 11.23
CA LYS A 4 3.60 -12.77 11.68
C LYS A 4 4.44 -11.52 11.39
N LEU A 5 3.85 -10.52 10.74
CA LEU A 5 4.55 -9.33 10.29
C LEU A 5 4.82 -8.41 11.48
N GLN A 6 6.10 -8.21 11.76
CA GLN A 6 6.52 -7.28 12.80
C GLN A 6 6.64 -5.87 12.20
N TYR A 7 6.01 -4.89 12.85
CA TYR A 7 5.91 -3.54 12.32
C TYR A 7 7.27 -2.85 12.12
N ILE A 8 8.19 -2.94 13.08
CA ILE A 8 9.50 -2.29 12.97
C ILE A 8 10.37 -2.91 11.86
N PRO A 9 10.52 -4.25 11.76
CA PRO A 9 11.16 -4.89 10.61
C PRO A 9 10.49 -4.53 9.29
N PHE A 10 9.16 -4.54 9.22
CA PHE A 10 8.42 -4.15 8.03
C PHE A 10 8.77 -2.74 7.54
N LEU A 11 8.77 -1.75 8.44
CA LEU A 11 9.15 -0.38 8.10
C LEU A 11 10.61 -0.28 7.65
N ARG A 12 11.52 -1.05 8.27
CA ARG A 12 12.93 -1.06 7.89
C ARG A 12 13.13 -1.60 6.48
N ASP A 13 12.49 -2.71 6.18
CA ASP A 13 12.73 -3.47 4.95
C ASP A 13 11.96 -2.89 3.77
N PHE A 14 10.72 -2.44 4.00
CA PHE A 14 9.83 -1.97 2.94
C PHE A 14 9.57 -0.47 2.98
N GLY A 15 9.58 0.15 4.17
CA GLY A 15 9.21 1.56 4.34
C GLY A 15 10.11 2.54 3.57
N THR A 16 11.35 2.16 3.29
CA THR A 16 12.30 2.96 2.48
C THR A 16 11.91 3.05 1.00
N HIS A 17 11.05 2.14 0.51
CA HIS A 17 10.55 2.13 -0.86
C HIS A 17 9.31 3.04 -1.05
N PHE A 18 8.73 3.54 0.05
CA PHE A 18 7.56 4.41 0.03
C PHE A 18 7.93 5.83 0.43
N THR A 19 7.45 6.80 -0.35
CA THR A 19 7.56 8.22 0.02
C THR A 19 6.18 8.79 0.29
N ILE A 20 6.02 9.45 1.44
CA ILE A 20 4.74 10.06 1.85
C ILE A 20 4.25 11.04 0.78
N ASN A 21 5.14 11.87 0.23
CA ASN A 21 4.78 12.84 -0.81
C ASN A 21 4.13 12.16 -2.03
N ARG A 22 4.69 11.04 -2.50
CA ARG A 22 4.12 10.26 -3.62
C ARG A 22 2.76 9.67 -3.23
N MET A 23 2.66 9.09 -2.03
CA MET A 23 1.41 8.50 -1.55
C MET A 23 0.27 9.52 -1.46
N LEU A 24 0.57 10.76 -1.07
CA LEU A 24 -0.40 11.85 -1.02
C LEU A 24 -0.87 12.30 -2.42
N THR A 25 -0.14 11.98 -3.49
CA THR A 25 -0.54 12.35 -4.86
C THR A 25 -1.59 11.42 -5.46
N PHE A 26 -1.82 10.24 -4.88
CA PHE A 26 -2.82 9.32 -5.40
C PHE A 26 -4.22 9.91 -5.27
N ASP A 27 -5.02 9.80 -6.33
CA ASP A 27 -6.33 10.47 -6.42
C ASP A 27 -7.27 10.09 -5.26
N SER A 28 -7.23 8.83 -4.81
CA SER A 28 -8.03 8.35 -3.68
C SER A 28 -7.69 9.08 -2.37
N VAL A 29 -6.40 9.30 -2.11
CA VAL A 29 -5.90 10.00 -0.92
C VAL A 29 -6.13 11.50 -1.06
N LYS A 30 -5.77 12.07 -2.21
CA LYS A 30 -5.90 13.50 -2.51
C LYS A 30 -7.35 13.96 -2.39
N LEU A 31 -8.29 13.19 -2.93
CA LEU A 31 -9.72 13.51 -2.88
C LEU A 31 -10.25 13.50 -1.44
N ARG A 32 -9.88 12.52 -0.62
CA ARG A 32 -10.27 12.48 0.81
C ARG A 32 -9.76 13.70 1.56
N LEU A 33 -8.48 14.04 1.38
CA LEU A 33 -7.87 15.20 2.02
C LEU A 33 -8.52 16.52 1.57
N SER A 34 -8.83 16.67 0.28
CA SER A 34 -9.54 17.86 -0.23
C SER A 34 -10.96 18.02 0.31
N ARG A 35 -11.60 16.90 0.70
CA ARG A 35 -12.93 16.88 1.30
C ARG A 35 -12.89 16.99 2.83
N GLU A 36 -11.69 17.25 3.40
CA GLU A 36 -11.44 17.26 4.84
C GLU A 36 -11.90 15.98 5.55
N GLN A 37 -11.98 14.87 4.81
CA GLN A 37 -12.34 13.59 5.39
C GLN A 37 -11.16 13.06 6.18
N PRO A 38 -11.34 12.72 7.48
CA PRO A 38 -10.26 12.17 8.27
C PRO A 38 -9.79 10.87 7.64
N MET A 39 -8.48 10.68 7.62
CA MET A 39 -7.83 9.45 7.19
C MET A 39 -6.91 9.01 8.31
N THR A 40 -7.18 7.83 8.84
CA THR A 40 -6.38 7.25 9.92
C THR A 40 -5.05 6.76 9.41
N PHE A 41 -4.07 6.65 10.30
CA PHE A 41 -2.78 6.06 9.99
C PHE A 41 -2.90 4.62 9.47
N LEU A 42 -3.87 3.86 9.99
CA LEU A 42 -4.16 2.49 9.53
C LEU A 42 -4.61 2.47 8.06
N GLU A 43 -5.54 3.35 7.69
CA GLU A 43 -6.01 3.46 6.30
C GLU A 43 -4.90 3.90 5.35
N PHE A 44 -4.00 4.78 5.81
CA PHE A 44 -2.84 5.18 5.01
C PHE A 44 -1.85 4.02 4.82
N ASN A 45 -1.63 3.20 5.87
CA ASN A 45 -0.74 2.03 5.79
C ASN A 45 -1.32 0.88 4.97
N TYR A 46 -2.62 0.87 4.69
CA TYR A 46 -3.25 -0.14 3.83
C TYR A 46 -2.54 -0.29 2.48
N MET A 47 -2.08 0.83 1.91
CA MET A 47 -1.34 0.84 0.65
C MET A 47 -0.03 0.05 0.71
N LEU A 48 0.70 0.17 1.83
CA LEU A 48 1.96 -0.55 2.04
C LEU A 48 1.69 -2.05 2.25
N LEU A 49 0.62 -2.39 2.96
CA LEU A 49 0.24 -3.77 3.20
C LEU A 49 -0.21 -4.47 1.90
N GLN A 50 -0.98 -3.79 1.04
CA GLN A 50 -1.40 -4.35 -0.24
C GLN A 50 -0.22 -4.58 -1.20
N ALA A 51 0.75 -3.66 -1.22
CA ALA A 51 1.99 -3.86 -1.98
C ALA A 51 2.79 -5.04 -1.45
N TYR A 52 2.90 -5.17 -0.12
CA TYR A 52 3.56 -6.30 0.52
C TYR A 52 2.86 -7.64 0.23
N ASP A 53 1.52 -7.65 0.17
CA ASP A 53 0.76 -8.83 -0.24
C ASP A 53 1.16 -9.29 -1.65
N PHE A 54 1.38 -8.36 -2.59
CA PHE A 54 1.78 -8.73 -3.95
C PHE A 54 3.20 -9.30 -4.00
N VAL A 55 4.13 -8.76 -3.21
CA VAL A 55 5.48 -9.33 -3.03
C VAL A 55 5.42 -10.76 -2.49
N GLU A 56 4.60 -11.00 -1.47
CA GLU A 56 4.44 -12.33 -0.87
C GLU A 56 3.74 -13.30 -1.82
N LEU A 57 2.76 -12.85 -2.60
CA LEU A 57 2.11 -13.66 -3.64
C LEU A 57 3.09 -14.01 -4.76
N ASN A 58 3.95 -13.08 -5.17
CA ASN A 58 5.00 -13.36 -6.15
C ASN A 58 5.99 -14.40 -5.63
N ARG A 59 6.49 -14.24 -4.40
CA ARG A 59 7.46 -15.16 -3.78
C ARG A 59 6.91 -16.57 -3.57
N ASN A 60 5.69 -16.66 -3.06
CA ASN A 60 5.12 -17.95 -2.64
C ASN A 60 4.40 -18.69 -3.77
N TYR A 61 3.92 -17.97 -4.80
CA TYR A 61 3.04 -18.53 -5.83
C TYR A 61 3.37 -18.10 -7.27
N ASP A 62 4.49 -17.40 -7.49
CA ASP A 62 4.84 -16.80 -8.79
C ASP A 62 3.70 -15.97 -9.39
N CYS A 63 2.95 -15.27 -8.51
CA CYS A 63 1.94 -14.32 -8.96
C CYS A 63 2.63 -13.16 -9.71
N ARG A 64 2.25 -12.94 -10.97
CA ARG A 64 2.84 -11.90 -11.84
C ARG A 64 1.85 -10.83 -12.29
N LEU A 65 0.59 -10.95 -11.88
CA LEU A 65 -0.48 -10.05 -12.26
C LEU A 65 -1.39 -9.78 -11.07
N GLN A 66 -1.55 -8.50 -10.73
CA GLN A 66 -2.56 -8.02 -9.81
C GLN A 66 -3.64 -7.27 -10.59
N MET A 67 -4.90 -7.66 -10.38
CA MET A 67 -6.07 -7.00 -10.97
C MET A 67 -6.92 -6.40 -9.86
N GLY A 68 -7.57 -5.27 -10.14
CA GLY A 68 -8.44 -4.58 -9.18
C GLY A 68 -9.36 -3.58 -9.84
N GLY A 69 -10.25 -2.97 -9.04
CA GLY A 69 -11.15 -1.91 -9.51
C GLY A 69 -10.41 -0.65 -9.94
N SER A 70 -11.12 0.28 -10.58
CA SER A 70 -10.55 1.55 -11.05
C SER A 70 -9.96 2.41 -9.93
N ASP A 71 -10.46 2.25 -8.70
CA ASP A 71 -9.98 2.89 -7.47
C ASP A 71 -8.69 2.27 -6.91
N GLN A 72 -8.31 1.07 -7.36
CA GLN A 72 -7.13 0.33 -6.89
C GLN A 72 -5.86 0.61 -7.69
N TRP A 73 -5.94 1.42 -8.75
CA TRP A 73 -4.80 1.71 -9.63
C TRP A 73 -3.57 2.18 -8.85
N GLY A 74 -3.74 3.13 -7.92
CA GLY A 74 -2.63 3.63 -7.09
C GLY A 74 -1.99 2.55 -6.22
N ASN A 75 -2.77 1.60 -5.72
CA ASN A 75 -2.25 0.50 -4.88
C ASN A 75 -1.53 -0.56 -5.72
N ILE A 76 -2.07 -0.90 -6.90
CA ILE A 76 -1.45 -1.86 -7.82
C ILE A 76 -0.11 -1.34 -8.34
N VAL A 77 0.01 -0.04 -8.64
CA VAL A 77 1.28 0.57 -9.08
C VAL A 77 2.34 0.60 -7.97
N ASN A 78 1.94 0.49 -6.70
CA ASN A 78 2.88 0.42 -5.58
C ASN A 78 3.36 -1.00 -5.28
N GLY A 79 2.62 -2.04 -5.68
CA GLY A 79 3.01 -3.44 -5.56
C GLY A 79 3.99 -3.85 -6.64
#